data_AF-A0A944SXM0-F1
#
_entry.id   AF-A0A944SXM0-F1
#
_cell.length_a   1.000
_cell.length_b   1.000
_cell.length_c   1.000
_cell.angle_alpha   90.00
_cell.angle_beta   90.00
_cell.angle_gamma   90.00
#
_symmetry.space_group_name_H-M   'P 1'
#
loop_
_entity.id
_entity.type
_entity.pdbx_description
1 polymer ?
#
loop_
_entity_poly.entity_id
_entity_poly.type
_entity_poly.pdbx_seq_one_letter_code
_entity_poly.pdbx_strand_id
1 'polypeptide(L)'
;MDNLELNDPVEIEAFLSKVSLSGPGFNSDCLLMDVYDAGLDYPDFLKAEGSDPAACYDGTSPAWAKYHVRQGKRVFMIYGGSGGKRRSHYSETP
;
A
#
# COMPACT_ATOMS: atom_id res chain seq x y z
N MET A 1 -9.88 -11.78 0.86
CA MET A 1 -9.38 -10.84 -0.16
C MET A 1 -8.36 -11.60 -0.99
N ASP A 2 -8.52 -11.58 -2.31
CA ASP A 2 -7.56 -12.19 -3.24
C ASP A 2 -6.28 -11.37 -3.31
N ASN A 3 -5.16 -12.01 -3.61
CA ASN A 3 -3.91 -11.30 -3.79
C ASN A 3 -3.97 -10.48 -5.08
N LEU A 4 -3.57 -9.22 -5.00
CA LEU A 4 -3.49 -8.31 -6.14
C LEU A 4 -2.03 -8.09 -6.48
N GLU A 5 -1.71 -8.18 -7.77
CA GLU A 5 -0.40 -7.81 -8.31
C GLU A 5 -0.61 -6.95 -9.54
N LEU A 6 0.00 -5.77 -9.56
CA LEU A 6 -0.04 -4.81 -10.65
C LEU A 6 1.38 -4.47 -11.05
N ASN A 7 1.60 -4.34 -12.35
CA ASN A 7 2.89 -4.00 -12.95
C ASN A 7 2.80 -2.79 -13.89
N ASP A 8 1.59 -2.21 -14.02
CA ASP A 8 1.37 -1.00 -14.79
C ASP A 8 1.32 0.21 -13.84
N PRO A 9 2.19 1.22 -14.01
CA PRO A 9 2.27 2.37 -13.11
C PRO A 9 0.95 3.13 -13.00
N VAL A 10 0.22 3.30 -14.10
CA VAL A 10 -1.05 4.04 -14.10
C VAL A 10 -2.12 3.27 -13.33
N GLU A 11 -2.18 1.94 -13.50
CA GLU A 11 -3.07 1.09 -12.70
C GLU A 11 -2.68 1.11 -11.21
N ILE A 12 -1.38 1.09 -10.91
CA ILE A 12 -0.87 1.15 -9.53
C ILE A 12 -1.26 2.47 -8.86
N GLU A 13 -1.03 3.60 -9.52
CA GLU A 13 -1.41 4.92 -9.02
C GLU A 13 -2.92 5.01 -8.78
N ALA A 14 -3.72 4.61 -9.77
CA ALA A 14 -5.17 4.60 -9.67
C ALA A 14 -5.66 3.70 -8.52
N PHE A 15 -5.05 2.54 -8.33
CA PHE A 15 -5.34 1.64 -7.23
C PHE A 15 -5.00 2.26 -5.87
N LEU A 16 -3.76 2.73 -5.69
CA LEU A 16 -3.29 3.33 -4.44
C LEU A 16 -4.09 4.57 -4.04
N SER A 17 -4.56 5.35 -5.03
CA SER A 17 -5.37 6.56 -4.77
C SER A 17 -6.72 6.26 -4.10
N LYS A 18 -7.20 5.01 -4.23
CA LYS A 18 -8.46 4.54 -3.67
C LYS A 18 -8.26 3.79 -2.35
N VAL A 19 -7.02 3.52 -1.97
CA VAL A 19 -6.69 2.82 -0.72
C VAL A 19 -6.59 3.83 0.41
N SER A 20 -7.35 3.58 1.47
CA SER A 20 -7.25 4.28 2.75
C SER A 20 -7.04 3.27 3.88
N LEU A 21 -6.18 3.63 4.82
CA LEU A 21 -5.78 2.81 5.96
C LEU A 21 -6.14 3.55 7.25
N SER A 22 -6.89 2.89 8.13
CA SER A 22 -7.33 3.44 9.42
C SER A 22 -7.05 2.48 10.56
N GLY A 23 -7.03 2.95 11.80
CA GLY A 23 -6.83 2.09 12.98
C GLY A 23 -5.47 2.30 13.69
N PRO A 24 -4.94 1.27 14.37
CA PRO A 24 -3.76 1.45 15.21
C PRO A 24 -2.45 1.41 14.41
N GLY A 25 -1.63 2.45 14.54
CA GLY A 25 -0.32 2.56 13.90
C GLY A 25 -0.35 3.51 12.70
N PHE A 26 0.19 3.05 11.57
CA PHE A 26 0.20 3.79 10.31
C PHE A 26 -1.21 3.91 9.72
N ASN A 27 -1.64 5.16 9.53
CA ASN A 27 -2.91 5.54 8.94
C ASN A 27 -2.65 6.47 7.76
N SER A 28 -3.47 6.34 6.74
CA SER A 28 -3.39 7.14 5.53
C SER A 28 -4.77 7.26 4.90
N ASP A 29 -5.17 8.47 4.55
CA ASP A 29 -6.40 8.70 3.81
C ASP A 29 -6.25 8.37 2.32
N CYS A 30 -5.03 8.41 1.79
CA CYS A 30 -4.73 8.14 0.38
C CYS A 30 -3.32 7.57 0.26
N LEU A 31 -3.23 6.25 0.06
CA LEU A 31 -1.96 5.56 0.14
C LEU A 31 -0.97 5.98 -0.95
N LEU A 32 -1.48 6.47 -2.08
CA LEU A 32 -0.67 7.04 -3.15
C LEU A 32 0.21 8.20 -2.66
N MET A 33 -0.32 9.06 -1.78
CA MET A 33 0.42 10.22 -1.28
C MET A 33 1.61 9.81 -0.41
N ASP A 34 1.46 8.77 0.42
CA ASP A 34 2.57 8.24 1.21
C ASP A 34 3.65 7.57 0.34
N VAL A 35 3.24 6.95 -0.76
CA VAL A 35 4.16 6.37 -1.75
C VAL A 35 4.97 7.48 -2.43
N TYR A 36 4.35 8.61 -2.76
CA TYR A 36 5.03 9.79 -3.28
C TYR A 36 5.95 10.44 -2.25
N ASP A 37 5.51 10.57 -0.99
CA ASP A 37 6.36 11.09 0.09
C ASP A 37 7.60 10.21 0.33
N ALA A 38 7.46 8.89 0.14
CA ALA A 38 8.58 7.95 0.14
C ALA A 38 9.50 8.05 -1.11
N GLY A 39 9.18 8.92 -2.08
CA GLY A 39 9.97 9.13 -3.29
C GLY A 39 9.77 8.07 -4.36
N LEU A 40 8.60 7.42 -4.38
CA LEU A 40 8.17 6.51 -5.44
C LEU A 40 7.15 7.21 -6.36
N ASP A 41 7.60 8.21 -7.12
CA ASP A 41 6.74 9.00 -8.02
C ASP A 41 6.18 8.22 -9.22
N TYR A 42 6.76 7.07 -9.54
CA TYR A 42 6.35 6.26 -10.70
C TYR A 42 6.56 4.76 -10.40
N PRO A 43 5.72 4.17 -9.54
CA PRO A 43 5.89 2.78 -9.11
C PRO A 43 5.69 1.80 -10.27
N ASP A 44 6.64 0.89 -10.48
CA ASP A 44 6.58 -0.13 -11.55
C ASP A 44 5.98 -1.46 -11.07
N PHE A 45 5.81 -1.63 -9.77
CA PHE A 45 5.29 -2.86 -9.20
C PHE A 45 4.51 -2.59 -7.92
N LEU A 46 3.35 -3.22 -7.80
CA LEU A 46 2.56 -3.27 -6.59
C LEU A 46 2.08 -4.69 -6.32
N LYS A 47 2.21 -5.12 -5.07
CA LYS A 47 1.58 -6.34 -4.57
C LYS A 47 0.81 -6.05 -3.29
N ALA A 48 -0.46 -6.42 -3.26
CA ALA A 48 -1.30 -6.31 -2.09
C ALA A 48 -1.83 -7.69 -1.67
N GLU A 49 -1.74 -8.00 -0.38
CA GLU A 49 -2.12 -9.32 0.15
C GLU A 49 -2.69 -9.23 1.57
N GLY A 50 -3.39 -10.31 1.95
CA GLY A 50 -4.07 -10.40 3.23
C GLY A 50 -5.39 -9.62 3.27
N SER A 51 -6.04 -9.65 4.43
CA SER A 51 -7.32 -8.98 4.66
C SER A 51 -7.24 -8.21 5.97
N ASP A 52 -7.62 -6.94 5.93
CA ASP A 52 -7.64 -6.04 7.08
C ASP A 52 -8.98 -5.27 7.11
N PRO A 53 -9.80 -5.47 8.17
CA PRO A 53 -11.07 -4.76 8.31
C PRO A 53 -10.90 -3.25 8.53
N ALA A 54 -9.71 -2.81 8.95
CA ALA A 54 -9.42 -1.40 9.16
C ALA A 54 -8.75 -0.76 7.93
N ALA A 55 -8.60 -1.50 6.83
CA ALA A 55 -8.25 -0.98 5.52
C ALA A 55 -9.50 -0.89 4.63
N CYS A 56 -9.56 0.15 3.81
CA CYS A 56 -10.65 0.44 2.89
C CYS A 56 -10.09 0.63 1.48
N TYR A 57 -10.79 0.09 0.48
CA TYR A 57 -10.51 0.33 -0.93
C TYR A 57 -11.79 0.87 -1.59
N ASP A 58 -11.72 2.07 -2.15
CA ASP A 58 -12.83 2.74 -2.83
C ASP A 58 -14.09 2.83 -1.92
N GLY A 59 -13.87 3.11 -0.63
CA GLY A 59 -14.93 3.17 0.39
C GLY A 59 -15.44 1.81 0.88
N THR A 60 -14.91 0.69 0.38
CA THR A 60 -15.29 -0.67 0.78
C THR A 60 -14.24 -1.30 1.70
N SER A 61 -14.69 -1.83 2.84
CA SER A 61 -13.91 -2.66 3.76
C SER A 61 -14.47 -4.10 3.78
N PRO A 62 -13.66 -5.15 4.03
CA PRO A 62 -12.22 -5.13 4.27
C PRO A 62 -11.38 -5.00 2.98
N ALA A 63 -10.22 -4.38 3.09
CA ALA A 63 -9.21 -4.33 2.02
C ALA A 63 -7.94 -5.11 2.41
N TRP A 64 -6.84 -4.90 1.69
CA TRP A 64 -5.59 -5.63 1.91
C TRP A 64 -4.85 -5.17 3.18
N ALA A 65 -4.18 -6.12 3.83
CA ALA A 65 -3.45 -5.88 5.07
C ALA A 65 -1.98 -5.49 4.84
N LYS A 66 -1.43 -5.87 3.69
CA LYS A 66 -0.06 -5.57 3.28
C LYS A 66 -0.05 -4.97 1.90
N TYR A 67 0.84 -4.01 1.69
CA TYR A 67 1.10 -3.38 0.42
C TYR A 67 2.61 -3.37 0.21
N HIS A 68 3.06 -3.79 -0.96
CA HIS A 68 4.46 -3.79 -1.35
C HIS A 68 4.53 -3.06 -2.68
N VAL A 69 4.98 -1.80 -2.63
CA VAL A 69 5.16 -0.93 -3.78
C VAL A 69 6.65 -0.82 -4.06
N ARG A 70 7.03 -0.88 -5.33
CA ARG A 70 8.42 -0.78 -5.76
C ARG A 70 8.55 0.15 -6.96
N GLN A 71 9.67 0.86 -6.99
CA GLN A 71 10.14 1.61 -8.15
C GLN A 71 11.65 1.37 -8.32
N GLY A 72 12.04 0.53 -9.27
CA GLY A 72 13.42 0.18 -9.56
C GLY A 72 14.11 -0.47 -8.36
N LYS A 73 14.90 0.32 -7.61
CA LYS A 73 15.59 -0.08 -6.38
C LYS A 73 14.88 0.40 -5.10
N ARG A 74 13.88 1.27 -5.22
CA ARG A 74 13.14 1.81 -4.09
C ARG A 74 11.97 0.90 -3.77
N VAL A 75 11.74 0.66 -2.49
CA VAL A 75 10.67 -0.21 -2.02
C VAL A 75 9.97 0.45 -0.84
N PHE A 76 8.65 0.50 -0.92
CA PHE A 76 7.77 0.95 0.15
C PHE A 76 6.82 -0.19 0.54
N MET A 77 6.94 -0.65 1.78
CA MET A 77 6.13 -1.75 2.31
C MET A 77 5.27 -1.29 3.46
N ILE A 78 4.05 -1.81 3.51
CA ILE A 78 3.14 -1.68 4.64
C ILE A 78 2.78 -3.06 5.12
N TYR A 79 2.86 -3.27 6.43
CA TYR A 79 2.55 -4.55 7.04
C TYR A 79 2.01 -4.38 8.47
N GLY A 80 1.48 -5.47 9.02
CA GLY A 80 0.97 -5.51 10.39
C GLY A 80 -0.49 -5.08 10.56
N GLY A 81 -1.23 -4.84 9.47
CA GLY A 81 -2.64 -4.41 9.52
C GLY A 81 -3.63 -5.47 10.03
N SER A 82 -3.32 -6.77 9.88
CA SER A 82 -4.24 -7.85 10.27
C SER A 82 -4.24 -8.10 11.80
N GLY A 83 -4.78 -7.16 12.57
CA GLY A 83 -4.92 -7.22 14.03
C GLY A 83 -3.72 -6.70 14.83
N GLY A 84 -2.70 -6.16 14.16
CA GLY A 84 -1.52 -5.55 14.79
C GLY A 84 -1.45 -4.02 14.62
N LYS A 85 -0.36 -3.41 15.10
CA LYS A 85 -0.04 -2.01 14.77
C LYS A 85 0.56 -1.96 13.37
N ARG A 86 -0.13 -1.31 12.44
CA ARG A 86 0.30 -1.13 11.05
C ARG A 86 1.60 -0.30 11.02
N ARG A 87 2.56 -0.69 10.18
CA ARG A 87 3.84 0.00 10.02
C ARG A 87 4.15 0.16 8.54
N SER A 88 4.76 1.30 8.19
CA SER A 88 5.41 1.51 6.91
C SER A 88 6.91 1.26 7.05
N HIS A 89 7.52 0.73 6.00
CA HIS A 89 8.96 0.56 5.88
C HIS A 89 9.39 0.97 4.48
N TYR A 90 10.36 1.85 4.43
CA TYR A 90 11.00 2.30 3.21
C TYR A 90 12.43 1.77 3.17
N SER A 91 12.86 1.29 2.00
CA SER A 91 14.23 0.82 1.78
C SER A 91 14.66 1.09 0.34
N GLU A 92 15.93 1.44 0.15
CA GLU A 92 16.59 1.48 -1.15
C GLU A 92 17.52 0.26 -1.24
N THR A 93 17.23 -0.69 -2.12
CA THR A 93 18.14 -1.83 -2.34
C THR A 93 19.41 -1.34 -3.06
N PRO A 94 20.61 -1.76 -2.61
CA PRO A 94 21.88 -1.25 -3.11
C PRO A 94 22.16 -1.55 -4.59
#